data_AF-A0A955N2X4-F1
#
_entry.id   AF-A0A955N2X4-F1
#
_cell.length_a   1.000
_cell.length_b   1.000
_cell.length_c   1.000
_cell.angle_alpha   90.00
_cell.angle_beta   90.00
_cell.angle_gamma   90.00
#
_symmetry.space_group_name_H-M   'P 1'
#
loop_
_entity.id
_entity.type
_entity.pdbx_description
1 polymer ?
#
loop_
_entity_poly.entity_id
_entity_poly.type
_entity_poly.pdbx_seq_one_letter_code
_entity_poly.pdbx_strand_id
1 'polypeptide(L)'
;MTGHNRVDTQVIVLHAAPLSFETGRQSGTTIRSAHNDNRNTIGRIGQKVYPLFGASRCLSTRGFTLVEMIGVLAIIAILASLIAPNLINQLTAAKRDAEDGQLASIARGIELFLRQNRSFPPTLTALSPDYVAASLGQLTINPNGFLRYYFVQPNISGFTNTTGLSTTALADARFMVITHLAQNVNPSITTDANFETWWSTDETGTPDLKIQRGHVGRLFHLLSLSADGPGGSYAIDGSPTASGGGTLVPHIRYHLIGTTISLDEANTFSIPEMQFTLTAESGFQFDPDCAAGTKWRIISNGCYGP
;
A
#
# COMPACT_ATOMS: atom_id res chain seq x y z
N MET A 1 6.95 72.85 3.26
CA MET A 1 6.83 71.97 2.08
C MET A 1 6.44 70.58 2.59
N THR A 2 5.16 70.36 2.92
CA THR A 2 4.15 69.70 2.06
C THR A 2 4.62 68.38 1.45
N GLY A 3 4.00 67.27 1.86
CA GLY A 3 4.24 65.94 1.29
C GLY A 3 3.63 64.81 2.11
N HIS A 4 2.32 64.86 2.34
CA HIS A 4 1.52 63.74 2.83
C HIS A 4 1.39 62.72 1.67
N ASN A 5 1.82 61.47 1.85
CA ASN A 5 1.46 60.38 0.95
C ASN A 5 1.04 59.17 1.76
N ARG A 6 -0.29 59.05 1.92
CA ARG A 6 -0.98 57.78 2.19
C ARG A 6 -0.87 56.92 0.94
N VAL A 7 -0.45 55.68 1.11
CA VAL A 7 -0.75 54.61 0.16
C VAL A 7 -1.43 53.50 0.94
N ASP A 8 -2.74 53.43 0.75
CA ASP A 8 -3.61 52.34 1.18
C ASP A 8 -3.07 51.01 0.66
N THR A 9 -2.76 50.07 1.56
CA THR A 9 -2.58 48.67 1.18
C THR A 9 -3.78 47.91 1.73
N GLN A 10 -4.79 47.72 0.89
CA GLN A 10 -5.93 46.88 1.18
C GLN A 10 -5.47 45.44 1.36
N VAL A 11 -5.63 44.89 2.57
CA VAL A 11 -5.50 43.45 2.82
C VAL A 11 -6.83 42.81 2.41
N ILE A 12 -6.83 42.17 1.25
CA ILE A 12 -7.94 41.36 0.75
C ILE A 12 -8.03 40.10 1.59
N VAL A 13 -9.05 40.03 2.45
CA VAL A 13 -9.38 38.83 3.21
C VAL A 13 -10.18 37.88 2.31
N LEU A 14 -9.51 36.86 1.74
CA LEU A 14 -10.18 35.76 1.03
C LEU A 14 -10.91 34.87 2.05
N HIS A 15 -12.18 35.19 2.29
CA HIS A 15 -13.13 34.26 2.90
C HIS A 15 -13.52 33.19 1.88
N ALA A 16 -13.17 31.93 2.15
CA ALA A 16 -13.68 30.79 1.39
C ALA A 16 -15.16 30.58 1.74
N ALA A 17 -16.04 30.80 0.77
CA ALA A 17 -17.46 30.48 0.87
C ALA A 17 -17.68 28.95 0.73
N PRO A 18 -18.68 28.38 1.43
CA PRO A 18 -19.01 26.96 1.32
C PRO A 18 -19.71 26.65 -0.01
N LEU A 19 -19.32 25.55 -0.65
CA LEU A 19 -19.97 25.02 -1.85
C LEU A 19 -21.31 24.35 -1.47
N SER A 20 -22.40 25.01 -1.83
CA SER A 20 -23.77 24.49 -1.76
C SER A 20 -23.97 23.44 -2.87
N PHE A 21 -24.39 22.23 -2.48
CA PHE A 21 -24.77 21.16 -3.39
C PHE A 21 -26.22 21.37 -3.84
N GLU A 22 -26.41 21.79 -5.09
CA GLU A 22 -27.72 22.11 -5.66
C GLU A 22 -28.30 20.87 -6.39
N THR A 23 -29.37 20.30 -5.84
CA THR A 23 -30.13 19.19 -6.44
C THR A 23 -31.05 19.71 -7.54
N GLY A 24 -30.56 19.65 -8.78
CA GLY A 24 -31.33 19.98 -9.98
C GLY A 24 -32.40 18.94 -10.32
N ARG A 25 -33.64 19.23 -9.93
CA ARG A 25 -34.88 18.64 -10.45
C ARG A 25 -35.18 19.21 -11.83
N GLN A 26 -35.34 18.37 -12.86
CA GLN A 26 -36.02 18.78 -14.10
C GLN A 26 -37.13 17.80 -14.50
N SER A 27 -38.33 18.39 -14.57
CA SER A 27 -39.57 17.83 -15.11
C SER A 27 -39.52 17.69 -16.62
N GLY A 28 -40.06 16.57 -17.11
CA GLY A 28 -41.07 16.48 -18.16
C GLY A 28 -40.89 17.24 -19.47
N THR A 29 -40.71 16.49 -20.56
CA THR A 29 -41.27 16.89 -21.87
C THR A 29 -41.75 15.67 -22.64
N THR A 30 -43.02 15.72 -23.02
CA THR A 30 -43.78 14.78 -23.87
C THR A 30 -43.23 14.78 -25.30
N ILE A 31 -42.93 13.60 -25.86
CA ILE A 31 -42.75 13.46 -27.32
C ILE A 31 -43.83 12.54 -27.90
N ARG A 32 -44.38 13.05 -29.00
CA ARG A 32 -45.60 12.68 -29.70
C ARG A 32 -45.48 11.35 -30.47
N SER A 33 -46.66 10.74 -30.58
CA SER A 33 -47.06 9.70 -31.54
C SER A 33 -46.52 9.93 -32.95
N ALA A 34 -45.91 8.88 -33.52
CA ALA A 34 -45.71 8.72 -34.95
C ALA A 34 -46.51 7.48 -35.41
N HIS A 35 -47.66 7.80 -35.97
CA HIS A 35 -48.52 6.94 -36.79
C HIS A 35 -47.74 6.41 -38.01
N ASN A 36 -47.72 5.10 -38.23
CA ASN A 36 -47.29 4.51 -39.50
C ASN A 36 -48.36 3.53 -39.98
N ASP A 37 -49.24 4.03 -40.86
CA ASP A 37 -50.13 3.24 -41.69
C ASP A 37 -49.32 2.53 -42.77
N ASN A 38 -49.20 1.20 -42.70
CA ASN A 38 -48.81 0.41 -43.85
C ASN A 38 -49.98 -0.52 -44.24
N ARG A 39 -50.88 0.02 -45.07
CA ARG A 39 -51.89 -0.75 -45.76
C ARG A 39 -51.24 -1.42 -46.97
N ASN A 40 -51.21 -2.75 -46.98
CA ASN A 40 -51.01 -3.50 -48.20
C ASN A 40 -52.21 -4.40 -48.47
N THR A 41 -52.63 -4.34 -49.73
CA THR A 41 -53.97 -4.67 -50.22
C THR A 41 -54.03 -6.12 -50.69
N ILE A 42 -55.01 -6.85 -50.15
CA ILE A 42 -55.82 -7.96 -50.69
C ILE A 42 -55.31 -8.71 -51.94
N GLY A 43 -54.98 -10.00 -51.75
CA GLY A 43 -55.03 -11.05 -52.77
C GLY A 43 -55.89 -12.22 -52.27
N ARG A 44 -57.13 -12.33 -52.78
CA ARG A 44 -58.04 -13.46 -52.56
C ARG A 44 -57.48 -14.73 -53.19
N ILE A 45 -57.21 -15.76 -52.39
CA ILE A 45 -57.24 -17.16 -52.84
C ILE A 45 -58.15 -17.92 -51.87
N GLY A 46 -59.30 -18.35 -52.39
CA GLY A 46 -60.22 -19.22 -51.65
C GLY A 46 -59.59 -20.60 -51.48
N GLN A 47 -59.21 -20.92 -50.25
CA GLN A 47 -58.96 -22.29 -49.84
C GLN A 47 -60.17 -22.82 -49.07
N LYS A 48 -60.80 -23.87 -49.63
CA LYS A 48 -61.77 -24.71 -48.93
C LYS A 48 -61.14 -25.23 -47.64
N VAL A 49 -61.71 -24.81 -46.51
CA VAL A 49 -61.41 -25.39 -45.21
C VAL A 49 -62.09 -26.76 -45.14
N TYR A 50 -61.30 -27.83 -45.15
CA TYR A 50 -61.75 -29.15 -44.74
C TYR A 50 -61.42 -29.31 -43.25
N PRO A 51 -62.37 -29.67 -42.37
CA PRO A 51 -62.04 -30.05 -41.02
C PRO A 51 -61.43 -31.45 -41.08
N LEU A 52 -60.12 -31.54 -41.27
CA LEU A 52 -59.41 -32.72 -40.84
C LEU A 52 -59.35 -32.62 -39.31
N PHE A 53 -60.26 -33.32 -38.67
CA PHE A 53 -60.10 -33.85 -37.33
C PHE A 53 -58.77 -34.62 -37.28
N GLY A 54 -57.67 -33.88 -37.19
CA GLY A 54 -56.40 -34.37 -36.71
C GLY A 54 -56.62 -34.63 -35.24
N ALA A 55 -56.81 -35.90 -34.89
CA ALA A 55 -56.82 -36.36 -33.53
C ALA A 55 -55.61 -35.74 -32.81
N SER A 56 -55.89 -34.77 -31.94
CA SER A 56 -54.98 -34.43 -30.86
C SER A 56 -54.74 -35.73 -30.12
N ARG A 57 -53.65 -36.41 -30.42
CA ARG A 57 -53.04 -37.27 -29.43
C ARG A 57 -52.71 -36.30 -28.32
N CYS A 58 -53.57 -36.23 -27.30
CA CYS A 58 -53.13 -35.86 -25.97
C CYS A 58 -52.00 -36.84 -25.68
N LEU A 59 -50.77 -36.43 -25.99
CA LEU A 59 -49.59 -36.94 -25.34
C LEU A 59 -49.93 -36.76 -23.88
N SER A 60 -50.30 -37.87 -23.24
CA SER A 60 -50.60 -37.92 -21.83
C SER A 60 -49.43 -37.24 -21.16
N THR A 61 -49.67 -36.02 -20.66
CA THR A 61 -48.77 -35.35 -19.74
C THR A 61 -48.78 -36.22 -18.50
N ARG A 62 -47.95 -37.26 -18.51
CA ARG A 62 -47.72 -38.11 -17.35
C ARG A 62 -47.18 -37.18 -16.28
N GLY A 63 -48.05 -36.79 -15.37
CA GLY A 63 -47.67 -35.97 -14.22
C GLY A 63 -46.65 -36.75 -13.39
N PHE A 64 -45.59 -36.07 -12.97
CA PHE A 64 -44.62 -36.61 -12.02
C PHE A 64 -45.36 -37.07 -10.76
N THR A 65 -45.12 -38.31 -10.33
CA THR A 65 -45.71 -38.81 -9.09
C THR A 65 -44.91 -38.29 -7.89
N LEU A 66 -45.56 -38.12 -6.72
CA LEU A 66 -44.88 -37.70 -5.49
C LEU A 66 -43.75 -38.68 -5.10
N VAL A 67 -43.97 -39.98 -5.30
CA VAL A 67 -42.97 -41.02 -5.01
C VAL A 67 -41.71 -40.86 -5.87
N GLU A 68 -41.87 -40.46 -7.13
CA GLU A 68 -40.77 -40.28 -8.07
C GLU A 68 -39.92 -39.05 -7.71
N MET A 69 -40.57 -37.97 -7.25
CA MET A 69 -39.86 -36.81 -6.70
C MET A 69 -39.16 -37.11 -5.37
N ILE A 70 -39.74 -37.95 -4.51
CA ILE A 70 -39.08 -38.42 -3.28
C ILE A 70 -37.81 -39.20 -3.63
N GLY A 71 -37.87 -40.10 -4.62
CA GLY A 71 -36.71 -40.85 -5.09
C GLY A 71 -35.59 -39.94 -5.62
N VAL A 72 -35.93 -38.93 -6.43
CA VAL A 72 -34.96 -37.97 -6.97
C VAL A 72 -34.30 -37.14 -5.88
N LEU A 73 -35.09 -36.58 -4.96
CA LEU A 73 -34.56 -35.78 -3.85
C LEU A 73 -33.67 -36.62 -2.92
N ALA A 74 -34.01 -37.89 -2.69
CA ALA A 74 -33.19 -38.80 -1.91
C ALA A 74 -31.79 -38.99 -2.55
N ILE A 75 -31.72 -39.20 -3.87
CA ILE A 75 -30.44 -39.34 -4.57
C ILE A 75 -29.65 -38.02 -4.56
N ILE A 76 -30.30 -36.88 -4.79
CA ILE A 76 -29.65 -35.56 -4.72
C ILE A 76 -29.08 -35.31 -3.32
N ALA A 77 -29.82 -35.65 -2.25
CA ALA A 77 -29.36 -35.48 -0.89
C ALA A 77 -28.12 -36.34 -0.58
N ILE A 78 -28.08 -37.58 -1.09
CA ILE A 78 -26.92 -38.47 -0.95
C ILE A 78 -25.70 -37.90 -1.70
N LEU A 79 -25.89 -37.45 -2.94
CA LEU A 79 -24.77 -36.87 -3.71
C LEU A 79 -24.27 -35.56 -3.10
N ALA A 80 -25.19 -34.69 -2.66
CA ALA A 80 -24.85 -33.42 -2.03
C ALA A 80 -24.06 -33.63 -0.73
N SER A 81 -24.41 -34.64 0.08
CA SER A 81 -23.71 -34.92 1.35
C SER A 81 -22.26 -35.37 1.14
N LEU A 82 -21.96 -36.03 0.01
CA LEU A 82 -20.60 -36.47 -0.33
C LEU A 82 -19.74 -35.32 -0.87
N ILE A 83 -20.32 -34.37 -1.60
CA ILE A 83 -19.58 -33.28 -2.27
C ILE A 83 -19.34 -32.09 -1.33
N ALA A 84 -20.31 -31.76 -0.47
CA ALA A 84 -20.29 -30.53 0.32
C ALA A 84 -19.00 -30.32 1.16
N PRO A 85 -18.46 -31.33 1.88
CA PRO A 85 -17.24 -31.13 2.69
C PRO A 85 -16.02 -30.75 1.84
N ASN A 86 -15.87 -31.38 0.67
CA ASN A 86 -14.73 -31.11 -0.22
C ASN A 86 -14.81 -29.69 -0.80
N LEU A 87 -16.01 -29.25 -1.19
CA LEU A 87 -16.22 -27.89 -1.70
C LEU A 87 -15.86 -26.83 -0.65
N ILE A 88 -16.28 -27.02 0.61
CA ILE A 88 -15.97 -26.09 1.70
C ILE A 88 -14.45 -26.01 1.94
N ASN A 89 -13.75 -27.14 1.89
CA ASN A 89 -12.30 -27.18 2.04
C ASN A 89 -11.59 -26.44 0.90
N GLN A 90 -12.05 -26.60 -0.35
CA GLN A 90 -11.51 -25.89 -1.51
C GLN A 90 -11.74 -24.38 -1.42
N LEU A 91 -12.93 -23.95 -0.99
CA LEU A 91 -13.22 -22.53 -0.79
C LEU A 91 -12.32 -21.92 0.31
N THR A 92 -12.10 -22.66 1.40
CA THR A 92 -11.20 -22.23 2.47
C THR A 92 -9.75 -22.12 1.97
N ALA A 93 -9.27 -23.11 1.20
CA ALA A 93 -7.94 -23.06 0.59
C ALA A 93 -7.80 -21.85 -0.35
N ALA A 94 -8.75 -21.62 -1.25
CA ALA A 94 -8.74 -20.48 -2.16
C ALA A 94 -8.70 -19.13 -1.43
N LYS A 95 -9.37 -19.02 -0.27
CA LYS A 95 -9.30 -17.82 0.58
C LYS A 95 -7.92 -17.64 1.22
N ARG A 96 -7.26 -18.71 1.65
CA ARG A 96 -5.88 -18.66 2.16
C ARG A 96 -4.92 -18.20 1.07
N ASP A 97 -5.04 -18.75 -0.14
CA ASP A 97 -4.21 -18.38 -1.28
C ASP A 97 -4.43 -16.92 -1.70
N ALA A 98 -5.68 -16.45 -1.68
CA ALA A 98 -6.01 -15.06 -1.94
C ALA A 98 -5.41 -14.12 -0.89
N GLU A 99 -5.40 -14.53 0.38
CA GLU A 99 -4.79 -13.76 1.46
C GLU A 99 -3.26 -13.71 1.33
N ASP A 100 -2.61 -14.83 1.00
CA ASP A 100 -1.16 -14.87 0.75
C ASP A 100 -0.77 -13.92 -0.40
N GLY A 101 -1.56 -13.89 -1.47
CA GLY A 101 -1.38 -12.95 -2.59
C GLY A 101 -1.54 -11.49 -2.17
N GLN A 102 -2.56 -11.19 -1.36
CA GLN A 102 -2.81 -9.83 -0.84
C GLN A 102 -1.69 -9.38 0.10
N LEU A 103 -1.22 -10.24 0.99
CA LEU A 103 -0.09 -9.96 1.89
C LEU A 103 1.20 -9.70 1.12
N ALA A 104 1.48 -10.48 0.08
CA ALA A 104 2.63 -10.25 -0.80
C ALA A 104 2.54 -8.89 -1.50
N SER A 105 1.34 -8.48 -1.95
CA SER A 105 1.12 -7.15 -2.52
C SER A 105 1.35 -6.05 -1.49
N ILE A 106 0.86 -6.22 -0.26
CA ILE A 106 1.08 -5.29 0.85
C ILE A 106 2.57 -5.15 1.16
N ALA A 107 3.31 -6.25 1.26
CA ALA A 107 4.75 -6.23 1.51
C ALA A 107 5.53 -5.44 0.45
N ARG A 108 5.20 -5.65 -0.84
CA ARG A 108 5.78 -4.86 -1.94
C ARG A 108 5.43 -3.38 -1.82
N GLY A 109 4.19 -3.06 -1.45
CA GLY A 109 3.74 -1.70 -1.18
C GLY A 109 4.53 -1.02 -0.06
N ILE A 110 4.78 -1.72 1.04
CA ILE A 110 5.60 -1.23 2.16
C ILE A 110 7.01 -0.88 1.70
N GLU A 111 7.63 -1.74 0.90
CA GLU A 111 8.96 -1.47 0.34
C GLU A 111 8.99 -0.27 -0.61
N LEU A 112 7.96 -0.10 -1.44
CA LEU A 112 7.83 1.06 -2.31
C LEU A 112 7.64 2.34 -1.50
N PHE A 113 6.80 2.29 -0.47
CA PHE A 113 6.60 3.39 0.48
C PHE A 113 7.92 3.80 1.14
N LEU A 114 8.70 2.83 1.63
CA LEU A 114 10.02 3.08 2.21
C LEU A 114 10.97 3.78 1.25
N ARG A 115 11.02 3.35 -0.02
CA ARG A 115 11.89 3.96 -1.04
C ARG A 115 11.48 5.39 -1.39
N GLN A 116 10.18 5.68 -1.42
CA GLN A 116 9.68 7.00 -1.82
C GLN A 116 9.66 8.01 -0.67
N ASN A 117 9.19 7.58 0.51
CA ASN A 117 8.97 8.46 1.66
C ASN A 117 10.07 8.39 2.71
N ARG A 118 11.08 7.53 2.50
CA ARG A 118 12.24 7.37 3.39
C ARG A 118 11.82 7.08 4.85
N SER A 119 10.70 6.39 5.03
CA SER A 119 10.11 6.12 6.34
C SER A 119 9.25 4.87 6.27
N PHE A 120 9.11 4.18 7.40
CA PHE A 120 8.14 3.10 7.47
C PHE A 120 6.72 3.68 7.40
N PRO A 121 5.78 3.01 6.69
CA PRO A 121 4.40 3.44 6.69
C PRO A 121 3.85 3.40 8.13
N PRO A 122 3.17 4.44 8.61
CA PRO A 122 2.65 4.46 9.98
C PRO A 122 1.54 3.41 10.18
N THR A 123 0.81 3.08 9.11
CA THR A 123 -0.27 2.09 9.08
C THR A 123 -0.36 1.46 7.70
N LEU A 124 -1.04 0.32 7.58
CA LEU A 124 -1.33 -0.28 6.27
C LEU A 124 -2.18 0.64 5.37
N THR A 125 -3.03 1.49 5.95
CA THR A 125 -3.88 2.41 5.17
C THR A 125 -3.09 3.47 4.42
N ALA A 126 -1.88 3.83 4.88
CA ALA A 126 -0.99 4.76 4.19
C ALA A 126 -0.50 4.24 2.83
N LEU A 127 -0.70 2.95 2.53
CA LEU A 127 -0.31 2.34 1.27
C LEU A 127 -1.35 2.56 0.15
N SER A 128 -2.58 2.96 0.50
CA SER A 128 -3.66 3.17 -0.48
C SER A 128 -3.71 4.60 -1.00
N PRO A 129 -4.03 4.82 -2.28
CA PRO A 129 -4.02 3.84 -3.37
C PRO A 129 -2.62 3.72 -4.04
N ASP A 130 -1.70 4.61 -3.67
CA ASP A 130 -0.49 4.90 -4.45
C ASP A 130 0.54 3.76 -4.45
N TYR A 131 0.56 2.95 -3.38
CA TYR A 131 1.54 1.86 -3.20
C TYR A 131 0.90 0.47 -3.35
N VAL A 132 -0.40 0.36 -3.05
CA VAL A 132 -1.21 -0.84 -3.23
C VAL A 132 -2.57 -0.43 -3.75
N ALA A 133 -2.96 -0.96 -4.91
CA ALA A 133 -4.27 -0.75 -5.53
C ALA A 133 -5.38 -1.52 -4.80
N ALA A 134 -5.61 -1.18 -3.54
CA ALA A 134 -6.61 -1.76 -2.66
C ALA A 134 -7.29 -0.65 -1.85
N SER A 135 -8.58 -0.83 -1.59
CA SER A 135 -9.32 0.04 -0.67
C SER A 135 -8.82 -0.08 0.77
N LEU A 136 -9.15 0.89 1.62
CA LEU A 136 -8.74 0.90 3.04
C LEU A 136 -9.16 -0.38 3.78
N GLY A 137 -10.40 -0.85 3.57
CA GLY A 137 -10.87 -2.11 4.16
C GLY A 137 -10.08 -3.32 3.66
N GLN A 138 -9.77 -3.38 2.36
CA GLN A 138 -8.97 -4.46 1.80
C GLN A 138 -7.52 -4.48 2.29
N LEU A 139 -7.03 -3.43 2.94
CA LEU A 139 -5.71 -3.40 3.59
C LEU A 139 -5.78 -3.80 5.06
N THR A 140 -6.85 -3.44 5.77
CA THR A 140 -6.98 -3.67 7.22
C THR A 140 -7.67 -4.98 7.59
N ILE A 141 -8.48 -5.57 6.71
CA ILE A 141 -9.16 -6.85 6.95
C ILE A 141 -8.92 -7.86 5.82
N ASN A 142 -8.87 -9.13 6.20
CA ASN A 142 -8.78 -10.26 5.29
C ASN A 142 -10.15 -10.62 4.66
N PRO A 143 -10.21 -11.50 3.65
CA PRO A 143 -11.46 -11.89 2.99
C PRO A 143 -12.54 -12.47 3.91
N ASN A 144 -12.18 -12.92 5.10
CA ASN A 144 -13.11 -13.45 6.10
C ASN A 144 -13.55 -12.38 7.13
N GLY A 145 -13.06 -11.15 7.02
CA GLY A 145 -13.42 -10.03 7.89
C GLY A 145 -12.59 -9.90 9.17
N PHE A 146 -11.50 -10.66 9.30
CA PHE A 146 -10.59 -10.54 10.44
C PHE A 146 -9.45 -9.57 10.15
N LEU A 147 -8.90 -8.96 11.20
CA LEU A 147 -7.91 -7.89 11.08
C LEU A 147 -6.55 -8.38 10.56
N ARG A 148 -5.83 -7.45 9.92
CA ARG A 148 -4.38 -7.53 9.69
C ARG A 148 -3.65 -6.61 10.65
N TYR A 149 -2.58 -7.12 11.25
CA TYR A 149 -1.75 -6.39 12.19
C TYR A 149 -0.37 -6.18 11.57
N TYR A 150 0.07 -4.93 11.50
CA TYR A 150 1.35 -4.55 10.93
C TYR A 150 2.30 -4.10 12.03
N PHE A 151 3.52 -4.62 11.98
CA PHE A 151 4.58 -4.28 12.93
C PHE A 151 5.90 -4.08 12.21
N VAL A 152 6.62 -3.04 12.63
CA VAL A 152 8.05 -2.88 12.38
C VAL A 152 8.79 -3.44 13.59
N GLN A 153 10.01 -3.95 13.41
CA GLN A 153 10.82 -4.39 14.55
C GLN A 153 10.92 -3.27 15.61
N PRO A 154 10.63 -3.55 16.90
CA PRO A 154 10.50 -2.50 17.92
C PRO A 154 11.71 -1.59 18.08
N ASN A 155 12.95 -2.11 18.07
CA ASN A 155 14.16 -1.29 18.21
C ASN A 155 14.37 -0.25 17.09
N ILE A 156 13.75 -0.42 15.93
CA ILE A 156 13.81 0.52 14.80
C ILE A 156 12.47 1.21 14.53
N SER A 157 11.44 0.99 15.36
CA SER A 157 10.11 1.60 15.17
C SER A 157 10.15 3.14 15.17
N GLY A 158 11.14 3.74 15.86
CA GLY A 158 11.42 5.17 15.87
C GLY A 158 12.39 5.65 14.79
N PHE A 159 12.69 4.83 13.78
CA PHE A 159 13.61 5.20 12.70
C PHE A 159 13.16 6.49 12.01
N THR A 160 14.11 7.41 11.89
CA THR A 160 14.01 8.55 10.98
C THR A 160 15.20 8.51 10.04
N ASN A 161 14.96 8.85 8.77
CA ASN A 161 16.01 8.83 7.77
C ASN A 161 17.05 9.94 7.96
N THR A 162 16.74 10.98 8.73
CA THR A 162 17.71 11.96 9.20
C THR A 162 18.76 11.34 10.13
N THR A 163 18.33 10.57 11.13
CA THR A 163 19.25 9.96 12.12
C THR A 163 19.94 8.72 11.57
N GLY A 164 19.24 7.93 10.74
CA GLY A 164 19.74 6.66 10.23
C GLY A 164 19.72 5.54 11.28
N LEU A 165 20.04 4.32 10.84
CA LEU A 165 20.20 3.13 11.69
C LEU A 165 21.67 2.93 12.08
N SER A 166 21.90 2.34 13.26
CA SER A 166 23.23 1.81 13.62
C SER A 166 23.50 0.50 12.85
N THR A 167 24.76 0.08 12.81
CA THR A 167 25.15 -1.23 12.23
C THR A 167 24.42 -2.39 12.89
N THR A 168 24.23 -2.36 14.21
CA THR A 168 23.50 -3.41 14.93
C THR A 168 22.01 -3.40 14.60
N ALA A 169 21.40 -2.23 14.45
CA ALA A 169 19.98 -2.09 14.13
C ALA A 169 19.67 -2.42 12.66
N LEU A 170 20.65 -2.41 11.75
CA LEU A 170 20.43 -2.76 10.35
C LEU A 170 19.99 -4.23 10.17
N ALA A 171 20.53 -5.15 10.97
CA ALA A 171 20.13 -6.55 10.96
C ALA A 171 18.62 -6.71 11.26
N ASP A 172 18.08 -5.75 11.99
CA ASP A 172 16.70 -5.67 12.43
C ASP A 172 15.79 -4.84 11.53
N ALA A 173 16.29 -4.38 10.37
CA ALA A 173 15.52 -3.71 9.32
C ALA A 173 14.48 -4.65 8.70
N ARG A 174 13.42 -4.91 9.47
CA ARG A 174 12.39 -5.93 9.24
C ARG A 174 11.00 -5.40 9.60
N PHE A 175 10.00 -5.99 8.98
CA PHE A 175 8.59 -5.80 9.32
C PHE A 175 7.83 -7.12 9.17
N MET A 176 6.65 -7.19 9.78
CA MET A 176 5.72 -8.29 9.56
C MET A 176 4.28 -7.81 9.45
N VAL A 177 3.48 -8.55 8.70
CA VAL A 177 2.02 -8.42 8.65
C VAL A 177 1.42 -9.75 9.06
N ILE A 178 0.65 -9.75 10.15
CA ILE A 178 0.00 -10.94 10.72
C ILE A 178 -1.49 -10.87 10.44
N THR A 179 -2.09 -11.98 10.04
CA THR A 179 -3.54 -12.15 9.99
C THR A 179 -3.93 -13.58 10.31
N HIS A 180 -5.19 -13.79 10.67
CA HIS A 180 -5.74 -15.13 10.83
C HIS A 180 -7.14 -15.20 10.22
N LEU A 181 -7.41 -16.24 9.42
CA LEU A 181 -8.66 -16.36 8.66
C LEU A 181 -9.86 -16.84 9.48
N ALA A 182 -9.73 -17.06 10.79
CA ALA A 182 -10.77 -17.61 11.65
C ALA A 182 -11.00 -16.82 12.95
N GLN A 183 -10.10 -15.90 13.30
CA GLN A 183 -10.17 -15.13 14.55
C GLN A 183 -9.29 -13.88 14.49
N ASN A 184 -9.53 -12.91 15.39
CA ASN A 184 -8.63 -11.79 15.62
C ASN A 184 -7.55 -12.19 16.64
N VAL A 185 -6.30 -12.29 16.17
CA VAL A 185 -5.17 -12.76 16.99
C VAL A 185 -4.65 -11.74 18.02
N ASN A 186 -4.91 -10.43 17.82
CA ASN A 186 -4.52 -9.34 18.73
C ASN A 186 -3.08 -9.46 19.32
N PRO A 187 -2.04 -9.61 18.48
CA PRO A 187 -0.65 -9.70 18.96
C PRO A 187 -0.22 -8.42 19.70
N SER A 188 0.47 -8.60 20.83
CA SER A 188 1.12 -7.51 21.57
C SER A 188 2.62 -7.58 21.36
N ILE A 189 3.13 -6.88 20.35
CA ILE A 189 4.54 -6.85 19.97
C ILE A 189 5.12 -5.48 20.32
N THR A 190 5.64 -5.35 21.54
CA THR A 190 6.25 -4.12 22.06
C THR A 190 7.75 -4.25 22.32
N THR A 191 8.29 -5.47 22.29
CA THR A 191 9.72 -5.76 22.50
C THR A 191 10.27 -6.62 21.38
N ASP A 192 11.59 -6.53 21.14
CA ASP A 192 12.25 -7.35 20.11
C ASP A 192 12.08 -8.84 20.39
N ALA A 193 12.08 -9.27 21.66
CA ALA A 193 11.82 -10.66 22.02
C ALA A 193 10.42 -11.14 21.62
N ASN A 194 9.39 -10.30 21.80
CA ASN A 194 8.05 -10.62 21.31
C ASN A 194 8.03 -10.67 19.79
N PHE A 195 8.73 -9.76 19.12
CA PHE A 195 8.84 -9.75 17.67
C PHE A 195 9.47 -11.05 17.17
N GLU A 196 10.60 -11.49 17.76
CA GLU A 196 11.26 -12.74 17.36
C GLU A 196 10.38 -13.97 17.56
N THR A 197 9.58 -14.00 18.63
CA THR A 197 8.63 -15.10 18.87
C THR A 197 7.63 -15.24 17.72
N TRP A 198 7.05 -14.14 17.25
CA TRP A 198 6.15 -14.13 16.10
C TRP A 198 6.90 -14.39 14.80
N TRP A 199 8.08 -13.80 14.64
CA TRP A 199 8.93 -13.96 13.47
C TRP A 199 9.27 -15.43 13.23
N SER A 200 9.60 -16.19 14.27
CA SER A 200 9.95 -17.60 14.19
C SER A 200 8.76 -18.55 14.31
N THR A 201 7.51 -18.05 14.30
CA THR A 201 6.32 -18.90 14.43
C THR A 201 6.21 -19.87 13.26
N ASP A 202 6.09 -21.16 13.56
CA ASP A 202 5.79 -22.21 12.58
C ASP A 202 4.29 -22.22 12.27
N GLU A 203 3.96 -22.04 10.99
CA GLU A 203 2.58 -21.94 10.49
C GLU A 203 2.06 -23.30 9.96
N THR A 204 2.89 -24.35 9.93
CA THR A 204 2.53 -25.65 9.35
C THR A 204 1.34 -26.32 10.04
N GLY A 205 1.22 -26.16 11.37
CA GLY A 205 0.10 -26.66 12.17
C GLY A 205 -1.12 -25.74 12.23
N THR A 206 -1.03 -24.53 11.66
CA THR A 206 -2.03 -23.47 11.80
C THR A 206 -2.32 -22.83 10.44
N PRO A 207 -2.96 -23.55 9.50
CA PRO A 207 -3.08 -23.10 8.10
C PRO A 207 -3.89 -21.82 7.89
N ASP A 208 -4.65 -21.39 8.90
CA ASP A 208 -5.41 -20.14 8.89
C ASP A 208 -4.62 -18.94 9.43
N LEU A 209 -3.49 -19.15 10.12
CA LEU A 209 -2.57 -18.11 10.53
C LEU A 209 -1.59 -17.81 9.39
N LYS A 210 -1.48 -16.53 9.02
CA LYS A 210 -0.58 -16.07 7.96
C LYS A 210 0.27 -14.90 8.47
N ILE A 211 1.58 -15.01 8.30
CA ILE A 211 2.59 -14.07 8.74
C ILE A 211 3.49 -13.75 7.56
N GLN A 212 3.22 -12.62 6.92
CA GLN A 212 4.09 -12.09 5.89
C GLN A 212 5.27 -11.39 6.53
N ARG A 213 6.47 -11.88 6.23
CA ARG A 213 7.74 -11.37 6.74
C ARG A 213 8.43 -10.54 5.66
N GLY A 214 9.03 -9.42 6.06
CA GLY A 214 9.75 -8.53 5.16
C GLY A 214 11.11 -8.15 5.72
N HIS A 215 12.15 -8.28 4.89
CA HIS A 215 13.49 -7.76 5.16
C HIS A 215 13.78 -6.58 4.24
N VAL A 216 14.13 -5.44 4.83
CA VAL A 216 14.37 -4.19 4.12
C VAL A 216 15.76 -3.62 4.32
N GLY A 217 16.65 -4.34 5.02
CA GLY A 217 18.05 -3.93 5.22
C GLY A 217 18.79 -3.59 3.92
N ARG A 218 18.48 -4.28 2.80
CA ARG A 218 19.05 -3.99 1.47
C ARG A 218 18.72 -2.60 0.91
N LEU A 219 17.72 -1.92 1.46
CA LEU A 219 17.35 -0.57 1.05
C LEU A 219 18.21 0.48 1.74
N PHE A 220 19.04 0.08 2.69
CA PHE A 220 19.88 0.99 3.44
C PHE A 220 21.32 0.94 2.92
N HIS A 221 21.95 2.11 2.86
CA HIS A 221 23.34 2.28 2.52
C HIS A 221 24.06 2.98 3.66
N LEU A 222 25.30 2.55 3.90
CA LEU A 222 26.16 3.19 4.89
C LEU A 222 26.56 4.59 4.41
N LEU A 223 26.34 5.58 5.27
CA LEU A 223 26.92 6.90 5.17
C LEU A 223 27.93 7.06 6.31
N SER A 224 29.16 7.40 5.96
CA SER A 224 30.22 7.75 6.91
C SER A 224 30.63 9.19 6.68
N LEU A 225 30.33 10.08 7.62
CA LEU A 225 30.84 11.45 7.63
C LEU A 225 31.75 11.62 8.84
N SER A 226 32.95 12.11 8.63
CA SER A 226 33.91 12.39 9.69
C SER A 226 34.63 13.71 9.44
N ALA A 227 35.45 14.15 10.40
CA ALA A 227 36.29 15.32 10.27
C ALA A 227 37.67 15.07 10.89
N ASP A 228 38.74 15.53 10.24
CA ASP A 228 40.12 15.49 10.72
C ASP A 228 40.54 16.79 11.43
N GLY A 229 39.60 17.73 11.59
CA GLY A 229 39.83 19.01 12.23
C GLY A 229 38.56 19.81 12.40
N PRO A 230 38.65 21.03 12.95
CA PRO A 230 37.50 21.87 13.19
C PRO A 230 36.90 22.41 11.89
N GLY A 231 35.57 22.50 11.85
CA GLY A 231 34.83 23.11 10.76
C GLY A 231 33.94 22.15 9.99
N GLY A 232 33.37 22.67 8.90
CA GLY A 232 32.41 21.96 8.08
C GLY A 232 31.04 21.84 8.71
N SER A 233 30.08 21.48 7.88
CA SER A 233 28.71 21.15 8.26
C SER A 233 28.10 20.28 7.17
N TYR A 234 26.99 19.62 7.48
CA TYR A 234 26.30 18.78 6.51
C TYR A 234 24.80 18.78 6.79
N ALA A 235 24.01 18.35 5.82
CA ALA A 235 22.59 18.07 6.01
C ALA A 235 22.24 16.70 5.46
N ILE A 236 21.47 15.94 6.24
CA ILE A 236 20.94 14.63 5.86
C ILE A 236 19.43 14.76 5.76
N ASP A 237 18.91 14.51 4.57
CA ASP A 237 17.48 14.63 4.26
C ASP A 237 16.92 16.02 4.64
N GLY A 238 17.71 17.06 4.42
CA GLY A 238 17.38 18.45 4.74
C GLY A 238 17.59 18.86 6.20
N SER A 239 17.97 17.94 7.10
CA SER A 239 18.27 18.28 8.49
C SER A 239 19.75 18.61 8.68
N PRO A 240 20.10 19.86 9.03
CA PRO A 240 21.49 20.30 9.14
C PRO A 240 22.15 19.84 10.44
N THR A 241 23.46 19.62 10.38
CA THR A 241 24.39 19.45 11.49
C THR A 241 25.58 20.38 11.26
N ALA A 242 25.83 21.24 12.24
CA ALA A 242 26.86 22.26 12.18
C ALA A 242 28.00 21.90 13.15
N SER A 243 29.24 22.14 12.73
CA SER A 243 30.39 22.02 13.65
C SER A 243 30.44 23.14 14.69
N GLY A 244 29.88 24.32 14.38
CA GLY A 244 29.98 25.50 15.24
C GLY A 244 31.44 25.96 15.47
N GLY A 245 32.36 25.56 14.60
CA GLY A 245 33.81 25.81 14.74
C GLY A 245 34.56 24.75 15.54
N GLY A 246 33.89 23.71 16.05
CA GLY A 246 34.52 22.51 16.61
C GLY A 246 34.76 21.42 15.56
N THR A 247 35.23 20.24 15.97
CA THR A 247 35.30 19.05 15.10
C THR A 247 33.94 18.37 15.04
N LEU A 248 33.48 18.02 13.83
CA LEU A 248 32.23 17.29 13.66
C LEU A 248 32.29 15.92 14.35
N VAL A 249 31.20 15.56 15.02
CA VAL A 249 31.02 14.20 15.56
C VAL A 249 30.88 13.23 14.38
N PRO A 250 31.62 12.10 14.36
CA PRO A 250 31.48 11.12 13.30
C PRO A 250 30.04 10.59 13.17
N HIS A 251 29.51 10.65 11.97
CA HIS A 251 28.19 10.13 11.62
C HIS A 251 28.36 8.87 10.77
N ILE A 252 28.25 7.71 11.41
CA ILE A 252 28.38 6.39 10.78
C ILE A 252 27.05 5.66 10.96
N ARG A 253 26.17 5.80 9.97
CA ARG A 253 24.78 5.33 10.04
C ARG A 253 24.29 4.86 8.68
N TYR A 254 23.29 3.99 8.71
CA TYR A 254 22.63 3.44 7.53
C TYR A 254 21.39 4.27 7.21
N HIS A 255 21.30 4.77 5.98
CA HIS A 255 20.18 5.59 5.49
C HIS A 255 19.53 4.93 4.29
N LEU A 256 18.25 5.22 4.05
CA LEU A 256 17.54 4.65 2.92
C LEU A 256 18.12 5.15 1.60
N ILE A 257 18.08 4.31 0.57
CA ILE A 257 18.39 4.69 -0.80
C ILE A 257 17.56 5.92 -1.20
N GLY A 258 18.19 6.86 -1.91
CA GLY A 258 17.53 8.11 -2.29
C GLY A 258 17.66 9.23 -1.26
N THR A 259 18.33 9.01 -0.12
CA THR A 259 18.57 10.05 0.87
C THR A 259 19.44 11.16 0.29
N THR A 260 19.00 12.41 0.43
CA THR A 260 19.79 13.56 -0.02
C THR A 260 20.84 13.91 1.03
N ILE A 261 22.10 13.97 0.62
CA ILE A 261 23.24 14.37 1.43
C ILE A 261 23.79 15.67 0.87
N SER A 262 23.99 16.65 1.74
CA SER A 262 24.57 17.94 1.41
C SER A 262 25.74 18.22 2.34
N LEU A 263 26.88 18.62 1.80
CA LEU A 263 28.11 18.90 2.53
C LEU A 263 28.47 20.37 2.31
N ASP A 264 28.73 21.07 3.40
CA ASP A 264 29.05 22.49 3.44
C ASP A 264 30.40 22.66 4.18
N GLU A 265 31.31 23.46 3.66
CA GLU A 265 32.60 23.75 4.28
C GLU A 265 32.50 24.75 5.44
N ALA A 266 31.42 25.52 5.50
CA ALA A 266 31.16 26.47 6.55
C ALA A 266 30.83 25.77 7.88
N ASN A 267 31.12 26.47 8.98
CA ASN A 267 30.87 25.97 10.33
C ASN A 267 29.37 25.86 10.67
N THR A 268 28.51 26.49 9.87
CA THR A 268 27.06 26.47 9.98
C THR A 268 26.50 26.19 8.60
N PHE A 269 25.59 25.21 8.53
CA PHE A 269 25.03 24.76 7.26
C PHE A 269 24.22 25.88 6.60
N SER A 270 24.52 26.15 5.33
CA SER A 270 23.88 27.17 4.52
C SER A 270 23.77 26.71 3.07
N ILE A 271 24.73 27.06 2.22
CA ILE A 271 24.80 26.66 0.82
C ILE A 271 25.85 25.56 0.70
N PRO A 272 25.47 24.32 0.36
CA PRO A 272 26.43 23.24 0.26
C PRO A 272 27.32 23.39 -0.98
N GLU A 273 28.62 23.12 -0.85
CA GLU A 273 29.53 22.95 -1.98
C GLU A 273 29.29 21.62 -2.72
N MET A 274 28.81 20.59 -2.00
CA MET A 274 28.53 19.28 -2.59
C MET A 274 27.15 18.79 -2.15
N GLN A 275 26.35 18.35 -3.12
CA GLN A 275 25.07 17.70 -2.85
C GLN A 275 24.90 16.48 -3.76
N PHE A 276 24.51 15.36 -3.17
CA PHE A 276 24.27 14.13 -3.90
C PHE A 276 23.14 13.32 -3.26
N THR A 277 22.71 12.29 -3.98
CA THR A 277 21.72 11.33 -3.49
C THR A 277 22.43 10.02 -3.18
N LEU A 278 22.18 9.46 -1.99
CA LEU A 278 22.77 8.21 -1.56
C LEU A 278 22.20 7.03 -2.36
N THR A 279 23.02 6.43 -3.21
CA THR A 279 22.66 5.27 -4.05
C THR A 279 23.52 4.03 -3.79
N ALA A 280 24.57 4.20 -3.00
CA ALA A 280 25.52 3.18 -2.59
C ALA A 280 26.12 3.61 -1.25
N GLU A 281 26.94 2.75 -0.65
CA GLU A 281 27.75 3.15 0.49
C GLU A 281 28.67 4.32 0.12
N SER A 282 28.80 5.30 1.00
CA SER A 282 29.57 6.51 0.73
C SER A 282 30.24 7.03 2.00
N GLY A 283 31.50 7.42 1.86
CA GLY A 283 32.28 7.98 2.96
C GLY A 283 32.93 9.31 2.59
N PHE A 284 32.76 10.32 3.44
CA PHE A 284 33.40 11.63 3.31
C PHE A 284 34.08 12.05 4.62
N GLN A 285 35.24 12.69 4.49
CA GLN A 285 35.94 13.29 5.61
C GLN A 285 36.14 14.78 5.32
N PHE A 286 35.83 15.61 6.30
CA PHE A 286 36.17 17.02 6.27
C PHE A 286 37.61 17.22 6.73
N ASP A 287 38.38 17.99 5.96
CA ASP A 287 39.77 18.33 6.23
C ASP A 287 39.94 19.85 6.06
N PRO A 288 40.17 20.61 7.15
CA PRO A 288 40.27 22.07 7.07
C PRO A 288 41.53 22.57 6.35
N ASP A 289 42.56 21.74 6.22
CA ASP A 289 43.85 22.10 5.61
C ASP A 289 43.80 22.04 4.07
N CYS A 290 42.75 21.41 3.52
CA CYS A 290 42.48 21.38 2.09
C CYS A 290 42.04 22.77 1.56
N ALA A 291 42.22 22.97 0.26
CA ALA A 291 41.79 24.20 -0.41
C ALA A 291 40.26 24.37 -0.35
N ALA A 292 39.79 25.62 -0.32
CA ALA A 292 38.36 25.91 -0.33
C ALA A 292 37.67 25.30 -1.56
N GLY A 293 36.48 24.72 -1.35
CA GLY A 293 35.73 23.93 -2.34
C GLY A 293 36.19 22.47 -2.48
N THR A 294 37.21 22.04 -1.71
CA THR A 294 37.75 20.67 -1.74
C THR A 294 37.96 20.06 -0.35
N LYS A 295 37.44 20.68 0.72
CA LYS A 295 37.63 20.23 2.10
C LYS A 295 36.88 18.96 2.44
N TRP A 296 35.84 18.63 1.70
CA TRP A 296 35.16 17.33 1.79
C TRP A 296 35.77 16.34 0.81
N ARG A 297 36.61 15.44 1.33
CA ARG A 297 37.26 14.37 0.56
C ARG A 297 36.50 13.06 0.68
N ILE A 298 36.42 12.32 -0.41
CA ILE A 298 35.89 10.95 -0.42
C ILE A 298 36.91 10.04 0.28
N ILE A 299 36.47 9.27 1.27
CA ILE A 299 37.32 8.32 2.01
C ILE A 299 37.02 6.86 1.69
N SER A 300 35.90 6.54 1.02
CA SER A 300 35.72 5.23 0.39
C SER A 300 34.60 5.22 -0.66
N ASN A 301 34.84 4.45 -1.72
CA ASN A 301 33.82 3.71 -2.46
C ASN A 301 34.14 2.21 -2.24
N GLY A 302 33.61 1.62 -1.16
CA GLY A 302 33.68 0.17 -0.91
C GLY A 302 34.80 -0.32 0.00
N CYS A 303 34.48 -1.43 0.68
CA CYS A 303 35.23 -2.17 1.70
C CYS A 303 35.06 -1.70 3.17
N TYR A 304 33.80 -1.58 3.62
CA TYR A 304 33.48 -1.90 5.02
C TYR A 304 32.89 -3.32 5.06
N GLY A 305 33.51 -4.19 5.84
CA GLY A 305 32.95 -5.49 6.21
C GLY A 305 33.86 -6.17 7.23
N PRO A 306 33.41 -7.27 7.86
CA PRO A 306 32.03 -7.70 8.09
C PRO A 306 31.37 -7.02 9.32
#